data_AF-A0A966TN11-F1
#
_entry.id   AF-A0A966TN11-F1
#
_cell.length_a   1.000
_cell.length_b   1.000
_cell.length_c   1.000
_cell.angle_alpha   90.00
_cell.angle_beta   90.00
_cell.angle_gamma   90.00
#
_symmetry.space_group_name_H-M   'P 1'
#
loop_
_entity.id
_entity.type
_entity.pdbx_description
1 polymer ?
#
loop_
_entity_poly.entity_id
_entity_poly.type
_entity_poly.pdbx_seq_one_letter_code
_entity_poly.pdbx_strand_id
1 'polypeptide(L)'
;MNAPAPLARWMTPVESGQRLREIPYNYTSFSDREIVCRLLGDEAWELLQQLRHERRTGRSARMLFEVLGDIWVVQRNPYLQDDLLDNPSRRRLLVEALRHRLDDVQARRQHHHAPEPEKDVWVGRLLDAAQAAVDQFAHQFERQHTLRKKALKVLRKCTAADNIKFDAMSRVSHVTDATDWRVEYPFVVLTPDSEA
;
A
#
# COMPACT_ATOMS: atom_id res chain seq x y z
N MET A 1 -39.99 -15.58 26.68
CA MET A 1 -39.85 -14.17 26.25
C MET A 1 -38.37 -13.82 26.26
N ASN A 2 -37.69 -13.86 25.10
CA ASN A 2 -36.33 -13.37 24.93
C ASN A 2 -36.39 -12.30 23.83
N ALA A 3 -36.52 -11.03 24.22
CA ALA A 3 -36.37 -9.93 23.28
C ALA A 3 -34.87 -9.75 22.98
N PRO A 4 -34.44 -9.64 21.71
CA PRO A 4 -33.05 -9.36 21.39
C PRO A 4 -32.69 -7.95 21.90
N ALA A 5 -31.50 -7.82 22.48
CA ALA A 5 -30.99 -6.54 22.95
C ALA A 5 -30.85 -5.54 21.78
N PRO A 6 -31.13 -4.24 21.99
CA PRO A 6 -31.08 -3.25 20.92
C PRO A 6 -29.64 -3.09 20.38
N LEU A 7 -29.50 -3.20 19.06
CA LEU A 7 -28.25 -3.09 18.27
C LEU A 7 -27.40 -1.84 18.61
N ALA A 8 -28.01 -0.80 19.18
CA ALA A 8 -27.33 0.42 19.61
C ALA A 8 -26.20 0.17 20.63
N ARG A 9 -26.20 -0.95 21.37
CA ARG A 9 -25.18 -1.23 22.39
C ARG A 9 -23.82 -1.66 21.83
N TRP A 10 -23.72 -1.95 20.53
CA TRP A 10 -22.48 -2.38 19.86
C TRP A 10 -21.95 -1.39 18.82
N MET A 11 -22.66 -0.29 18.58
CA MET A 11 -22.21 0.77 17.70
C MET A 11 -21.53 1.86 18.54
N THR A 12 -20.25 1.66 18.84
CA THR A 12 -19.40 2.79 19.23
C THR A 12 -19.44 3.79 18.06
N PRO A 13 -19.78 5.08 18.27
CA PRO A 13 -19.68 6.05 17.21
C PRO A 13 -18.22 6.07 16.74
N VAL A 14 -17.96 5.71 15.49
CA VAL A 14 -16.67 6.01 14.88
C VAL A 14 -16.64 7.53 14.81
N GLU A 15 -15.80 8.16 15.63
CA GLU A 15 -15.54 9.60 15.53
C GLU A 15 -15.08 9.91 14.10
N SER A 16 -16.01 10.35 13.27
CA SER A 16 -15.75 10.96 11.97
C SER A 16 -15.30 12.40 12.19
N GLY A 17 -14.27 12.58 13.04
CA GLY A 17 -13.43 13.76 12.93
C GLY A 17 -12.93 13.79 11.50
N GLN A 18 -13.20 14.87 10.78
CA GLN A 18 -12.69 15.15 9.43
C GLN A 18 -11.15 15.16 9.50
N ARG A 19 -10.54 13.96 9.53
CA ARG A 19 -9.10 13.79 9.46
C ARG A 19 -8.73 14.18 8.03
N LEU A 20 -8.19 15.39 7.87
CA LEU A 20 -7.61 15.83 6.62
C LEU A 20 -6.60 14.75 6.18
N ARG A 21 -6.88 14.08 5.08
CA ARG A 21 -5.99 13.08 4.47
C ARG A 21 -4.83 13.80 3.81
N GLU A 22 -3.61 13.37 4.11
CA GLU A 22 -2.39 13.85 3.45
C GLU A 22 -1.98 12.95 2.29
N ILE A 23 -2.28 11.64 2.38
CA ILE A 23 -2.08 10.71 1.27
C ILE A 23 -3.17 10.94 0.21
N PRO A 24 -2.82 11.13 -1.08
CA PRO A 24 -3.80 11.22 -2.13
C PRO A 24 -4.54 9.88 -2.24
N TYR A 25 -5.81 9.94 -2.67
CA TYR A 25 -6.75 8.81 -2.74
C TYR A 25 -7.37 8.42 -1.38
N ASN A 26 -8.69 8.28 -1.37
CA ASN A 26 -9.43 7.93 -0.16
C ASN A 26 -9.58 6.41 -0.05
N TYR A 27 -9.00 5.81 0.99
CA TYR A 27 -9.16 4.39 1.32
C TYR A 27 -9.98 4.21 2.60
N THR A 28 -11.20 3.72 2.49
CA THR A 28 -12.09 3.54 3.66
C THR A 28 -11.52 2.58 4.70
N SER A 29 -10.64 1.66 4.30
CA SER A 29 -10.09 0.62 5.19
C SER A 29 -8.81 0.99 5.94
N PHE A 30 -8.10 2.07 5.56
CA PHE A 30 -6.80 2.40 6.14
C PHE A 30 -6.59 3.90 6.33
N SER A 31 -6.15 4.30 7.52
CA SER A 31 -5.67 5.64 7.85
C SER A 31 -4.27 5.92 7.28
N ASP A 32 -3.88 7.19 7.18
CA ASP A 32 -2.54 7.56 6.69
C ASP A 32 -1.45 6.98 7.58
N ARG A 33 -1.68 6.94 8.90
CA ARG A 33 -0.79 6.25 9.85
C ARG A 33 -0.58 4.80 9.46
N GLU A 34 -1.67 4.07 9.23
CA GLU A 34 -1.58 2.64 8.91
C GLU A 34 -0.87 2.37 7.59
N ILE A 35 -1.03 3.25 6.61
CA ILE A 35 -0.32 3.17 5.32
C ILE A 35 1.17 3.44 5.55
N VAL A 36 1.52 4.52 6.26
CA VAL A 36 2.91 4.85 6.58
C VAL A 36 3.58 3.72 7.37
N CYS A 37 2.95 3.21 8.43
CA CYS A 37 3.51 2.13 9.24
C CYS A 37 3.75 0.86 8.41
N ARG A 38 2.84 0.53 7.48
CA ARG A 38 2.99 -0.65 6.61
C ARG A 38 4.09 -0.49 5.56
N LEU A 39 4.26 0.71 5.02
CA LEU A 39 5.23 0.97 3.95
C LEU A 39 6.63 1.29 4.49
N LEU A 40 6.70 2.08 5.57
CA LEU A 40 7.95 2.69 6.07
C LEU A 40 8.31 2.24 7.50
N GLY A 41 7.40 1.60 8.24
CA GLY A 41 7.59 1.23 9.64
C GLY A 41 7.11 2.29 10.64
N ASP A 42 7.04 1.91 11.92
CA ASP A 42 6.53 2.77 13.00
C ASP A 42 7.45 3.97 13.30
N GLU A 43 8.78 3.81 13.23
CA GLU A 43 9.75 4.91 13.43
C GLU A 43 9.50 6.04 12.43
N ALA A 44 9.22 5.72 11.17
CA ALA A 44 8.93 6.72 10.14
C ALA A 44 7.65 7.53 10.46
N TRP A 45 6.63 6.89 11.05
CA TRP A 45 5.45 7.62 11.50
C TRP A 45 5.78 8.58 12.64
N GLU A 46 6.59 8.17 13.61
CA GLU A 46 7.02 9.01 14.73
C GLU A 46 7.81 10.23 14.24
N LEU A 47 8.76 10.03 13.32
CA LEU A 47 9.53 11.13 12.71
C LEU A 47 8.62 12.10 11.95
N LEU A 48 7.63 11.59 11.19
CA LEU A 48 6.64 12.45 10.51
C LEU A 48 5.80 13.27 11.50
N GLN A 49 5.42 12.68 12.65
CA GLN A 49 4.70 13.38 13.69
C GLN A 49 5.55 14.50 14.30
N GLN A 50 6.83 14.24 14.60
CA GLN A 50 7.76 15.26 15.11
C GLN A 50 7.88 16.43 14.12
N LEU A 51 8.13 16.13 12.84
CA LEU A 51 8.24 17.14 11.78
C LEU A 51 6.92 17.89 11.52
N ARG A 52 5.75 17.31 11.81
CA ARG A 52 4.43 17.95 11.60
C ARG A 52 4.17 19.10 12.58
N HIS A 53 4.60 18.99 13.83
CA HIS A 53 4.34 19.99 14.87
C HIS A 53 5.07 21.32 14.64
N GLU A 54 6.04 21.35 13.74
CA GLU A 54 6.97 22.47 13.57
C GLU A 54 6.78 23.25 12.26
N ARG A 55 5.76 22.91 11.44
CA ARG A 55 5.72 23.29 10.02
C ARG A 55 5.44 24.77 9.73
N ARG A 56 6.25 25.34 8.82
CA ARG A 56 5.94 26.53 7.99
C ARG A 56 5.52 26.20 6.54
N THR A 57 6.05 25.16 5.89
CA THR A 57 5.65 24.72 4.53
C THR A 57 5.47 23.20 4.43
N GLY A 58 4.36 22.73 3.86
CA GLY A 58 3.96 21.31 3.80
C GLY A 58 4.45 20.53 2.57
N ARG A 59 5.22 21.17 1.68
CA ARG A 59 5.42 20.69 0.30
C ARG A 59 6.22 19.38 0.22
N SER A 60 7.30 19.24 0.98
CA SER A 60 8.13 18.02 0.93
C SER A 60 7.41 16.79 1.49
N ALA A 61 6.61 16.93 2.57
CA ALA A 61 5.79 15.79 3.00
C ALA A 61 4.66 15.49 2.03
N ARG A 62 4.05 16.51 1.41
CA ARG A 62 3.05 16.25 0.36
C ARG A 62 3.64 15.39 -0.75
N MET A 63 4.85 15.70 -1.22
CA MET A 63 5.54 14.89 -2.23
C MET A 63 5.84 13.46 -1.73
N LEU A 64 6.27 13.30 -0.48
CA LEU A 64 6.46 11.98 0.12
C LEU A 64 5.13 11.20 0.18
N PHE A 65 4.05 11.82 0.65
CA PHE A 65 2.73 11.21 0.71
C PHE A 65 2.17 10.87 -0.67
N GLU A 66 2.48 11.65 -1.70
CA GLU A 66 2.18 11.31 -3.10
C GLU A 66 2.89 10.02 -3.53
N VAL A 67 4.18 9.86 -3.21
CA VAL A 67 4.92 8.61 -3.48
C VAL A 67 4.31 7.42 -2.73
N LEU A 68 3.99 7.58 -1.44
CA LEU A 68 3.36 6.53 -0.64
C LEU A 68 1.97 6.17 -1.17
N GLY A 69 1.19 7.17 -1.59
CA GLY A 69 -0.13 6.98 -2.20
C GLY A 69 -0.06 6.20 -3.51
N ASP A 70 0.91 6.51 -4.37
CA ASP A 70 1.12 5.83 -5.64
C ASP A 70 1.60 4.36 -5.46
N ILE A 71 2.39 4.07 -4.43
CA ILE A 71 2.71 2.67 -4.05
C ILE A 71 1.44 1.97 -3.53
N TRP A 72 0.73 2.62 -2.61
CA TRP A 72 -0.40 2.02 -1.92
C TRP A 72 -1.57 1.71 -2.85
N VAL A 73 -1.87 2.60 -3.82
CA VAL A 73 -2.94 2.37 -4.81
C VAL A 73 -2.69 1.12 -5.63
N VAL A 74 -1.43 0.86 -6.00
CA VAL A 74 -1.08 -0.34 -6.74
C VAL A 74 -1.14 -1.58 -5.84
N GLN A 75 -0.61 -1.50 -4.61
CA GLN A 75 -0.68 -2.62 -3.67
C GLN A 75 -2.11 -3.05 -3.33
N ARG A 76 -3.06 -2.10 -3.36
CA ARG A 76 -4.46 -2.32 -2.98
C ARG A 76 -5.42 -2.52 -4.15
N ASN A 77 -4.93 -2.53 -5.39
CA ASN A 77 -5.76 -2.70 -6.58
C ASN A 77 -5.23 -3.84 -7.46
N PRO A 78 -5.85 -5.04 -7.40
CA PRO A 78 -5.47 -6.18 -8.23
C PRO A 78 -5.45 -5.88 -9.74
N TYR A 79 -6.30 -4.98 -10.24
CA TYR A 79 -6.29 -4.60 -11.66
C TYR A 79 -5.03 -3.82 -12.03
N LEU A 80 -4.57 -2.91 -11.18
CA LEU A 80 -3.29 -2.22 -11.39
C LEU A 80 -2.11 -3.17 -11.25
N GLN A 81 -2.17 -4.13 -10.33
CA GLN A 81 -1.13 -5.15 -10.19
C GLN A 81 -1.00 -5.99 -11.46
N ASP A 82 -2.11 -6.51 -11.97
CA ASP A 82 -2.12 -7.34 -13.18
C ASP A 82 -1.63 -6.55 -14.39
N ASP A 83 -2.12 -5.32 -14.60
CA ASP A 83 -1.65 -4.44 -15.67
C ASP A 83 -0.14 -4.18 -15.62
N LEU A 84 0.43 -3.94 -14.43
CA LEU A 84 1.87 -3.70 -14.26
C LEU A 84 2.72 -4.99 -14.30
N LEU A 85 2.12 -6.15 -14.01
CA LEU A 85 2.76 -7.45 -14.23
C LEU A 85 2.85 -7.77 -15.72
N ASP A 86 1.79 -7.47 -16.48
CA ASP A 86 1.69 -7.74 -17.91
C ASP A 86 2.43 -6.71 -18.77
N ASN A 87 2.64 -5.49 -18.27
CA ASN A 87 3.31 -4.40 -18.97
C ASN A 87 4.62 -3.93 -18.27
N PRO A 88 5.76 -4.61 -18.48
CA PRO A 88 7.05 -4.27 -17.86
C PRO A 88 7.50 -2.83 -18.13
N SER A 89 7.22 -2.27 -19.32
CA SER A 89 7.54 -0.88 -19.66
C SER A 89 6.77 0.12 -18.80
N ARG A 90 5.47 -0.12 -18.56
CA ARG A 90 4.63 0.73 -17.71
C ARG A 90 5.09 0.66 -16.26
N ARG A 91 5.41 -0.55 -15.77
CA ARG A 91 6.03 -0.76 -14.45
C ARG A 91 7.32 0.03 -14.29
N ARG A 92 8.22 -0.05 -15.27
CA ARG A 92 9.49 0.69 -15.24
C ARG A 92 9.27 2.20 -15.17
N LEU A 93 8.39 2.76 -16.01
CA LEU A 93 8.06 4.18 -15.99
C LEU A 93 7.48 4.64 -14.66
N LEU A 94 6.60 3.84 -14.03
CA LEU A 94 6.07 4.15 -12.71
C LEU A 94 7.19 4.20 -11.67
N VAL A 95 8.05 3.17 -11.61
CA VAL A 95 9.16 3.12 -10.64
C VAL A 95 10.14 4.26 -10.85
N GLU A 96 10.50 4.57 -12.10
CA GLU A 96 11.35 5.72 -12.44
C GLU A 96 10.72 7.05 -11.97
N ALA A 97 9.41 7.23 -12.17
CA ALA A 97 8.71 8.43 -11.71
C ALA A 97 8.69 8.56 -10.18
N LEU A 98 8.52 7.45 -9.44
CA LEU A 98 8.58 7.45 -7.97
C LEU A 98 9.97 7.82 -7.47
N ARG A 99 11.02 7.24 -8.06
CA ARG A 99 12.42 7.56 -7.74
C ARG A 99 12.73 9.03 -7.99
N HIS A 100 12.34 9.54 -9.16
CA HIS A 100 12.54 10.94 -9.52
C HIS A 100 11.89 11.90 -8.52
N ARG A 101 10.67 11.60 -8.04
CA ARG A 101 10.01 12.42 -7.01
C ARG A 101 10.77 12.41 -5.69
N LEU A 102 11.34 11.27 -5.28
CA LEU A 102 12.18 11.21 -4.07
C LEU A 102 13.48 11.99 -4.24
N ASP A 103 14.10 11.92 -5.42
CA ASP A 103 15.29 12.70 -5.76
C ASP A 103 15.01 14.21 -5.69
N ASP A 104 13.85 14.66 -6.17
CA ASP A 104 13.43 16.06 -6.04
C ASP A 104 13.29 16.50 -4.57
N VAL A 105 12.79 15.62 -3.70
CA VAL A 105 12.71 15.92 -2.25
C VAL A 105 14.10 16.00 -1.64
N GLN A 106 15.00 15.09 -2.02
CA GLN A 106 16.39 15.10 -1.58
C GLN A 106 17.14 16.36 -2.05
N ALA A 107 16.97 16.77 -3.32
CA ALA A 107 17.57 18.00 -3.84
C ALA A 107 17.08 19.24 -3.06
N ARG A 108 15.78 19.30 -2.76
CA ARG A 108 15.21 20.40 -1.95
C ARG A 108 15.78 20.43 -0.54
N ARG A 109 15.95 19.26 0.09
CA ARG A 109 16.61 19.13 1.39
C ARG A 109 18.02 19.71 1.34
N GLN A 110 18.81 19.38 0.31
CA GLN A 110 20.18 19.88 0.18
C GLN A 110 20.26 21.39 -0.10
N HIS A 111 19.31 21.93 -0.88
CA HIS A 111 19.26 23.36 -1.19
C HIS A 111 18.74 24.22 -0.04
N HIS A 112 17.83 23.70 0.79
CA HIS A 112 17.42 24.35 2.02
C HIS A 112 18.39 23.97 3.13
N HIS A 113 19.37 24.83 3.44
CA HIS A 113 20.09 24.69 4.71
C HIS A 113 19.10 24.77 5.87
N ALA A 114 18.77 23.62 6.45
CA ALA A 114 17.95 23.56 7.64
C ALA A 114 18.71 24.32 8.74
N PRO A 115 18.06 25.28 9.45
CA PRO A 115 18.70 25.96 10.57
C PRO A 115 19.02 24.99 11.72
N GLU A 116 18.42 23.80 11.70
CA GLU A 116 18.52 22.77 12.74
C GLU A 116 19.02 21.44 12.11
N PRO A 117 20.26 21.01 12.42
CA PRO A 117 20.89 19.84 11.80
C PRO A 117 20.19 18.52 12.15
N GLU A 118 19.53 18.43 13.32
CA GLU A 118 18.79 17.23 13.73
C GLU A 118 17.61 16.93 12.80
N LYS A 119 16.92 17.97 12.31
CA LYS A 119 15.77 17.82 11.40
C LYS A 119 16.19 17.33 10.03
N ASP A 120 17.36 17.79 9.57
CA ASP A 120 17.94 17.30 8.33
C ASP A 120 18.23 15.80 8.40
N VAL A 121 18.69 15.32 9.57
CA VAL A 121 18.88 13.88 9.82
C VAL A 121 17.55 13.13 9.77
N TRP A 122 16.49 13.64 10.41
CA TRP A 122 15.16 12.99 10.38
C TRP A 122 14.56 12.92 8.99
N VAL A 123 14.64 14.00 8.21
CA VAL A 123 14.18 14.01 6.81
C VAL A 123 15.00 13.02 5.97
N GLY A 124 16.31 12.91 6.22
CA GLY A 124 17.16 11.90 5.58
C GLY A 124 16.69 10.48 5.85
N ARG A 125 16.44 10.12 7.12
CA ARG A 125 15.92 8.80 7.49
C ARG A 125 14.58 8.48 6.81
N LEU A 126 13.68 9.46 6.71
CA LEU A 126 12.40 9.28 6.01
C LEU A 126 12.58 9.04 4.51
N LEU A 127 13.55 9.72 3.88
CA LEU A 127 13.87 9.50 2.47
C LEU A 127 14.50 8.13 2.24
N ASP A 128 15.42 7.69 3.09
CA ASP A 128 16.02 6.36 3.02
C ASP A 128 14.95 5.27 3.15
N ALA A 129 14.02 5.42 4.10
CA ALA A 129 12.88 4.51 4.26
C ALA A 129 11.98 4.50 3.02
N ALA A 130 11.70 5.68 2.44
CA ALA A 130 10.87 5.79 1.25
C ALA A 130 11.54 5.18 0.00
N GLN A 131 12.85 5.35 -0.17
CA GLN A 131 13.62 4.71 -1.23
C GLN A 131 13.57 3.19 -1.08
N ALA A 132 13.80 2.67 0.13
CA ALA A 132 13.67 1.25 0.42
C ALA A 132 12.26 0.72 0.11
N ALA A 133 11.20 1.48 0.39
CA ALA A 133 9.84 1.11 0.04
C ALA A 133 9.60 1.06 -1.48
N VAL A 134 10.15 2.01 -2.24
CA VAL A 134 10.10 1.99 -3.72
C VAL A 134 10.84 0.78 -4.28
N ASP A 135 12.00 0.43 -3.73
CA ASP A 135 12.77 -0.75 -4.17
C ASP A 135 12.03 -2.05 -3.85
N GLN A 136 11.46 -2.18 -2.65
CA GLN A 136 10.62 -3.31 -2.28
C GLN A 136 9.40 -3.45 -3.19
N PHE A 137 8.74 -2.33 -3.50
CA PHE A 137 7.63 -2.27 -4.44
C PHE A 137 8.05 -2.75 -5.84
N ALA A 138 9.19 -2.31 -6.35
CA ALA A 138 9.70 -2.75 -7.65
C ALA A 138 10.01 -4.26 -7.66
N HIS A 139 10.69 -4.77 -6.64
CA HIS A 139 11.03 -6.19 -6.52
C HIS A 139 9.81 -7.09 -6.30
N GLN A 140 8.72 -6.56 -5.74
CA GLN A 140 7.49 -7.33 -5.53
C GLN A 140 6.95 -7.94 -6.82
N PHE A 141 7.01 -7.23 -7.95
CA PHE A 141 6.50 -7.73 -9.22
C PHE A 141 7.24 -8.98 -9.72
N GLU A 142 8.57 -9.00 -9.60
CA GLU A 142 9.39 -10.15 -9.98
C GLU A 142 9.16 -11.35 -9.06
N ARG A 143 9.02 -11.09 -7.76
CA ARG A 143 8.64 -12.09 -6.75
C ARG A 143 7.27 -12.68 -7.07
N GLN A 144 6.28 -11.84 -7.37
CA GLN A 144 4.93 -12.27 -7.74
C GLN A 144 4.94 -13.11 -9.02
N HIS A 145 5.64 -12.67 -10.07
CA HIS A 145 5.76 -13.45 -11.31
C HIS A 145 6.35 -14.84 -11.07
N THR A 146 7.44 -14.89 -10.30
CA THR A 146 8.10 -16.16 -9.95
C THR A 146 7.17 -17.07 -9.14
N LEU A 147 6.46 -16.50 -8.17
CA LEU A 147 5.53 -17.24 -7.33
C LEU A 147 4.32 -17.75 -8.14
N ARG A 148 3.75 -16.95 -9.04
CA ARG A 148 2.65 -17.36 -9.95
C ARG A 148 3.08 -18.57 -10.80
N LYS A 149 4.27 -18.52 -11.40
CA LYS A 149 4.83 -19.66 -12.16
C LYS A 149 4.99 -20.92 -11.30
N LYS A 150 5.54 -20.78 -10.09
CA LYS A 150 5.73 -21.90 -9.17
C LYS A 150 4.39 -22.51 -8.74
N ALA A 151 3.44 -21.67 -8.34
CA ALA A 151 2.10 -22.09 -7.94
C ALA A 151 1.38 -22.82 -9.08
N LEU A 152 1.37 -22.25 -10.29
CA LEU A 152 0.76 -22.88 -11.46
C LEU A 152 1.36 -24.26 -11.75
N LYS A 153 2.69 -24.40 -11.67
CA LYS A 153 3.39 -25.69 -11.89
C LYS A 153 2.99 -26.76 -10.88
N VAL A 154 2.78 -26.38 -9.62
CA VAL A 154 2.42 -27.32 -8.56
C VAL A 154 0.94 -27.68 -8.64
N LEU A 155 0.07 -26.67 -8.75
CA LEU A 155 -1.38 -26.82 -8.63
C LEU A 155 -2.02 -27.49 -9.86
N ARG A 156 -1.41 -27.33 -11.05
CA ARG A 156 -1.84 -28.05 -12.27
C ARG A 156 -1.77 -29.58 -12.17
N LYS A 157 -1.08 -30.12 -11.15
CA LYS A 157 -1.06 -31.56 -10.89
C LYS A 157 -2.33 -32.05 -10.20
N CYS A 158 -3.09 -31.15 -9.58
CA CYS A 158 -4.26 -31.45 -8.77
C CYS A 158 -5.57 -30.96 -9.40
N THR A 159 -5.52 -29.94 -10.27
CA THR A 159 -6.71 -29.39 -10.92
C THR A 159 -6.37 -28.84 -12.31
N ALA A 160 -7.40 -28.62 -13.14
CA ALA A 160 -7.24 -28.02 -14.45
C ALA A 160 -6.62 -26.61 -14.37
N ALA A 161 -5.92 -26.20 -15.41
CA ALA A 161 -5.26 -24.89 -15.46
C ALA A 161 -6.24 -23.73 -15.22
N ASP A 162 -7.43 -23.84 -15.81
CA ASP A 162 -8.44 -22.80 -15.76
C ASP A 162 -9.05 -22.65 -14.36
N ASN A 163 -8.85 -23.63 -13.47
CA ASN A 163 -9.30 -23.56 -12.08
C ASN A 163 -8.31 -22.79 -11.19
N ILE A 164 -7.20 -22.30 -11.74
CA ILE A 164 -6.14 -21.59 -11.00
C ILE A 164 -6.17 -20.12 -11.42
N LYS A 165 -6.88 -19.31 -10.64
CA LYS A 165 -7.19 -17.92 -10.97
C LYS A 165 -6.28 -16.93 -10.25
N PHE A 166 -5.44 -16.23 -11.01
CA PHE A 166 -4.61 -15.13 -10.51
C PHE A 166 -5.17 -13.75 -10.86
N ASP A 167 -6.22 -13.71 -11.68
CA ASP A 167 -6.79 -12.47 -12.23
C ASP A 167 -7.47 -11.62 -11.16
N ALA A 168 -7.49 -10.31 -11.42
CA ALA A 168 -8.06 -9.31 -10.54
C ALA A 168 -9.53 -9.59 -10.19
N MET A 169 -10.36 -10.01 -11.15
CA MET A 169 -11.79 -10.24 -10.92
C MET A 169 -12.00 -11.35 -9.88
N SER A 170 -11.35 -12.50 -10.06
CA SER A 170 -11.40 -13.59 -9.09
C SER A 170 -10.91 -13.16 -7.72
N ARG A 171 -9.78 -12.44 -7.65
CA ARG A 171 -9.18 -12.00 -6.38
C ARG A 171 -10.03 -10.98 -5.64
N VAL A 172 -10.64 -10.03 -6.35
CA VAL A 172 -11.55 -9.03 -5.77
C VAL A 172 -12.85 -9.67 -5.29
N SER A 173 -13.35 -10.68 -6.00
CA SER A 173 -14.60 -11.37 -5.61
C SER A 173 -14.44 -12.19 -4.33
N HIS A 174 -13.21 -12.56 -3.95
CA HIS A 174 -12.90 -13.41 -2.80
C HIS A 174 -12.10 -12.69 -1.70
N VAL A 175 -12.02 -11.36 -1.73
CA VAL A 175 -11.26 -10.58 -0.73
C VAL A 175 -12.07 -10.29 0.54
N THR A 176 -13.40 -10.32 0.45
CA THR A 176 -14.31 -9.99 1.55
C THR A 176 -14.82 -11.26 2.22
N ASP A 177 -14.90 -11.23 3.54
CA ASP A 177 -15.68 -12.18 4.32
C ASP A 177 -17.07 -11.60 4.65
N ALA A 178 -17.81 -12.25 5.56
CA ALA A 178 -19.14 -11.81 6.00
C ALA A 178 -19.16 -10.43 6.69
N THR A 179 -18.00 -9.86 7.04
CA THR A 179 -17.88 -8.54 7.65
C THR A 179 -17.66 -7.41 6.63
N ASP A 180 -17.52 -7.74 5.33
CA ASP A 180 -17.19 -6.80 4.23
C ASP A 180 -15.84 -6.08 4.44
N TRP A 181 -14.95 -6.66 5.24
CA TRP A 181 -13.61 -6.11 5.49
C TRP A 181 -12.62 -6.62 4.46
N ARG A 182 -11.96 -5.70 3.76
CA ARG A 182 -10.94 -6.01 2.75
C ARG A 182 -9.56 -5.86 3.35
N VAL A 183 -9.10 -6.84 4.12
CA VAL A 183 -7.80 -6.73 4.80
C VAL A 183 -6.66 -7.15 3.87
N GLU A 184 -6.69 -8.35 3.30
CA GLU A 184 -5.65 -8.86 2.40
C GLU A 184 -6.25 -9.51 1.15
N TYR A 185 -5.67 -9.22 -0.02
CA TYR A 185 -6.10 -9.88 -1.27
C TYR A 185 -5.54 -11.30 -1.35
N PRO A 186 -6.33 -12.29 -1.78
CA PRO A 186 -5.81 -13.63 -2.00
C PRO A 186 -4.73 -13.60 -3.09
N PHE A 187 -3.70 -14.43 -2.91
CA PHE A 187 -2.66 -14.62 -3.92
C PHE A 187 -3.19 -15.37 -5.16
N VAL A 188 -4.01 -16.38 -4.94
CA VAL A 188 -4.65 -17.22 -5.97
C VAL A 188 -6.01 -17.68 -5.48
N VAL A 189 -6.97 -17.82 -6.39
CA VAL A 189 -8.28 -18.45 -6.12
C VAL A 189 -8.33 -19.79 -6.86
N LEU A 190 -8.79 -20.85 -6.18
CA LEU A 190 -8.94 -22.18 -6.76
C LEU A 190 -10.41 -22.56 -6.87
N THR A 191 -10.80 -23.06 -8.04
CA THR A 191 -12.18 -23.52 -8.32
C THR A 191 -12.19 -24.95 -8.86
N PRO A 192 -11.78 -25.96 -8.06
CA PRO A 192 -11.70 -27.34 -8.52
C PRO A 192 -13.10 -27.92 -8.84
N ASP A 193 -13.17 -28.79 -9.84
CA ASP A 193 -14.43 -29.40 -10.31
C ASP A 193 -14.86 -30.63 -9.49
N SER A 194 -13.99 -31.14 -8.62
CA SER A 194 -14.25 -32.31 -7.77
C SER A 194 -13.50 -32.22 -6.45
N GLU A 195 -14.09 -32.81 -5.41
CA GLU A 195 -13.39 -33.21 -4.20
C GLU A 195 -12.65 -34.52 -4.52
N ALA A 196 -11.32 -34.53 -4.36
CA ALA A 196 -10.46 -35.67 -4.72
C ALA A 196 -10.66 -36.88 -3.81
#